data_AF-A0A355L391-F1
#
_entry.id   AF-A0A355L391-F1
#
_cell.length_a   1.000
_cell.length_b   1.000
_cell.length_c   1.000
_cell.angle_alpha   90.00
_cell.angle_beta   90.00
_cell.angle_gamma   90.00
#
_symmetry.space_group_name_H-M   'P 1'
#
loop_
_entity.id
_entity.type
_entity.pdbx_description
1 polymer ?
#
loop_
_entity_poly.entity_id
_entity_poly.type
_entity_poly.pdbx_seq_one_letter_code
_entity_poly.pdbx_strand_id
1 'polypeptide(L)'
;SIAVNAAKDVDGVSSFCNKPVDVVNTIKQGSLKVMSPVRIKQENDSFTISIYINIAPGKKFQTVATQVQSAVKESVQNMTGKLVTKVNVIVAGI
;
A
#
# COMPACT_ATOMS: atom_id res chain seq x y z
N SER A 1 5.72 2.84 -9.06
CA SER A 1 6.27 2.56 -7.73
C SER A 1 6.40 1.06 -7.53
N ILE A 2 7.54 0.60 -7.02
CA ILE A 2 7.89 -0.82 -6.81
C ILE A 2 6.81 -1.55 -6.01
N ALA A 3 6.42 -0.97 -4.87
CA ALA A 3 5.38 -1.51 -4.00
C ALA A 3 3.98 -1.57 -4.67
N VAL A 4 3.67 -0.64 -5.57
CA VAL A 4 2.39 -0.66 -6.31
C VAL A 4 2.38 -1.82 -7.31
N ASN A 5 3.47 -1.99 -8.06
CA ASN A 5 3.58 -3.08 -9.03
C ASN A 5 3.56 -4.44 -8.32
N ALA A 6 4.36 -4.59 -7.27
CA ALA A 6 4.40 -5.82 -6.47
C ALA A 6 3.04 -6.19 -5.88
N ALA A 7 2.25 -5.21 -5.44
CA ALA A 7 0.90 -5.46 -4.96
C ALA A 7 -0.09 -5.78 -6.09
N LYS A 8 0.10 -5.20 -7.28
CA LYS A 8 -0.77 -5.43 -8.44
C LYS A 8 -0.59 -6.85 -9.00
N ASP A 9 0.60 -7.41 -8.87
CA ASP A 9 0.93 -8.75 -9.34
C ASP A 9 0.35 -9.86 -8.45
N VAL A 10 -0.22 -9.52 -7.28
CA VAL A 10 -0.89 -10.47 -6.40
C VAL A 10 -2.30 -10.78 -6.90
N ASP A 11 -2.56 -12.07 -7.12
CA ASP A 11 -3.88 -12.57 -7.50
C ASP A 11 -4.92 -12.22 -6.43
N GLY A 12 -5.98 -11.52 -6.86
CA GLY A 12 -7.06 -11.05 -6.01
C GLY A 12 -7.00 -9.58 -5.61
N VAL A 13 -5.98 -8.83 -6.03
CA VAL A 13 -6.03 -7.35 -5.98
C VAL A 13 -6.79 -6.83 -7.20
N SER A 14 -7.95 -6.20 -6.98
CA SER A 14 -8.79 -5.69 -8.08
C SER A 14 -8.39 -4.28 -8.51
N SER A 15 -8.14 -3.40 -7.54
CA SER A 15 -7.74 -2.01 -7.77
C SER A 15 -7.08 -1.41 -6.53
N PHE A 16 -6.47 -0.24 -6.68
CA PHE A 16 -5.96 0.56 -5.57
C PHE A 16 -6.93 1.68 -5.26
N CYS A 17 -7.12 1.96 -3.98
CA CYS A 17 -7.92 3.09 -3.53
C CYS A 17 -7.00 4.13 -2.89
N ASN A 18 -7.27 5.41 -3.16
CA ASN A 18 -6.61 6.48 -2.43
C ASN A 18 -7.30 6.65 -1.08
N LYS A 19 -6.53 6.95 -0.02
CA LYS A 19 -7.13 7.34 1.27
C LYS A 19 -8.13 8.48 0.99
N PRO A 20 -9.35 8.46 1.57
CA PRO A 20 -10.27 9.59 1.46
C PRO A 20 -9.51 10.86 1.85
N VAL A 21 -9.58 11.90 1.00
CA VAL A 21 -9.02 13.21 1.32
C VAL A 21 -9.61 13.64 2.65
N ASP A 22 -8.75 13.82 3.64
CA ASP A 22 -9.14 14.51 4.86
C ASP A 22 -9.36 15.96 4.46
N VAL A 23 -10.61 16.28 4.10
CA VAL A 23 -11.00 17.56 3.51
C VAL A 23 -10.57 18.72 4.40
N VAL A 24 -10.61 18.53 5.72
CA VAL A 24 -10.21 19.52 6.72
C VAL A 24 -8.71 19.81 6.65
N ASN A 25 -7.88 18.78 6.57
CA ASN A 25 -6.42 18.95 6.45
C ASN A 25 -6.00 19.41 5.05
N THR A 26 -6.72 18.99 4.01
CA THR A 26 -6.45 19.34 2.60
C THR A 26 -6.72 20.82 2.32
N ILE A 27 -7.80 21.38 2.89
CA ILE A 27 -8.12 22.82 2.81
C ILE A 27 -7.09 23.64 3.59
N LYS A 28 -6.71 23.21 4.80
CA LYS A 28 -5.71 23.90 5.63
C LYS A 28 -4.31 23.92 4.99
N GLN A 29 -3.97 22.94 4.16
CA GLN A 29 -2.68 22.82 3.50
C GLN A 29 -2.67 23.36 2.05
N GLY A 30 -3.77 23.93 1.57
CA GLY A 30 -3.87 24.56 0.24
C GLY A 30 -3.52 23.66 -0.94
N SER A 31 -3.51 22.33 -0.76
CA SER A 31 -3.03 21.38 -1.75
C SER A 31 -3.98 20.20 -1.88
N LEU A 32 -4.78 20.21 -2.94
CA LEU A 32 -5.56 19.07 -3.45
C LEU A 32 -4.63 18.00 -4.01
N LYS A 33 -3.72 17.47 -3.20
CA LYS A 33 -2.90 16.32 -3.58
C LYS A 33 -3.71 15.06 -3.34
N VAL A 34 -4.14 14.44 -4.44
CA VAL A 34 -4.63 13.07 -4.45
C VAL A 34 -3.55 12.19 -3.79
N MET A 35 -3.82 11.65 -2.60
CA MET A 35 -2.82 10.89 -1.86
C MET A 35 -2.52 9.57 -2.59
N SER A 36 -1.24 9.28 -2.81
CA SER A 36 -0.76 8.02 -3.40
C SER A 36 -1.35 6.80 -2.66
N PRO A 37 -1.76 5.74 -3.37
CA PRO A 37 -2.31 4.52 -2.76
C PRO A 37 -1.26 3.75 -1.94
N VAL A 38 0.02 4.06 -2.13
CA VAL A 38 1.13 3.57 -1.31
C VAL A 38 1.80 4.74 -0.61
N ARG A 39 1.99 4.60 0.70
CA ARG A 39 2.78 5.49 1.55
C ARG A 39 3.96 4.72 2.13
N ILE A 40 5.16 5.26 1.93
CA ILE A 40 6.39 4.71 2.51
C ILE A 40 6.88 5.71 3.55
N LYS A 41 7.13 5.23 4.76
CA LYS A 41 7.80 5.97 5.83
C LYS A 41 9.16 5.35 6.04
N GLN A 42 10.20 6.16 6.00
CA GLN A 42 11.54 5.74 6.40
C GLN A 42 11.76 6.14 7.85
N GLU A 43 12.12 5.17 8.69
CA GLU A 43 12.54 5.39 10.06
C GLU A 43 13.94 4.82 10.21
N ASN A 44 14.91 5.70 10.47
CA ASN A 44 16.34 5.42 10.44
C ASN A 44 16.75 4.77 9.09
N ASP A 45 17.02 3.47 9.12
CA ASP A 45 17.42 2.68 7.96
C ASP A 45 16.42 1.58 7.59
N SER A 46 15.17 1.72 8.05
CA SER A 46 14.10 0.78 7.74
C SER A 46 12.88 1.47 7.12
N PHE A 47 12.11 0.70 6.37
CA PHE A 47 10.87 1.16 5.77
C PHE A 47 9.64 0.54 6.44
N THR A 48 8.67 1.40 6.74
CA THR A 48 7.28 1.01 7.00
C THR A 48 6.43 1.42 5.81
N ILE A 49 5.67 0.47 5.26
CA ILE A 49 4.84 0.68 4.08
C ILE A 49 3.37 0.56 4.48
N SER A 50 2.54 1.43 3.95
CA SER A 50 1.08 1.33 4.02
C SER A 50 0.53 1.35 2.60
N ILE A 51 -0.29 0.36 2.27
CA ILE A 51 -0.92 0.21 0.96
C ILE A 51 -2.41 0.02 1.08
N TYR A 52 -3.15 0.66 0.20
CA TYR A 52 -4.60 0.65 0.14
C TYR A 52 -5.07 -0.11 -1.09
N ILE A 53 -5.79 -1.21 -0.89
CA ILE A 53 -6.25 -2.10 -1.97
C ILE A 53 -7.75 -2.36 -1.87
N ASN A 54 -8.33 -2.67 -3.03
CA ASN A 54 -9.59 -3.36 -3.15
C ASN A 54 -9.31 -4.81 -3.54
N ILE A 55 -10.10 -5.71 -3.01
CA ILE A 55 -9.97 -7.14 -3.27
C ILE A 55 -10.97 -7.53 -4.35
N ALA A 56 -10.67 -8.57 -5.13
CA ALA A 56 -11.58 -9.09 -6.12
C ALA A 56 -12.68 -9.95 -5.45
N PRO A 57 -13.92 -9.95 -6.00
CA PRO A 57 -15.00 -10.79 -5.50
C PRO A 57 -14.61 -12.27 -5.46
N GLY A 58 -15.06 -12.99 -4.43
CA GLY A 58 -14.79 -14.42 -4.28
C GLY A 58 -13.37 -14.77 -3.79
N LYS A 59 -12.51 -13.79 -3.53
CA LYS A 59 -11.19 -14.02 -2.92
C LYS A 59 -11.24 -13.79 -1.41
N LYS A 60 -10.48 -14.59 -0.65
CA LYS A 60 -10.37 -14.43 0.80
C LYS A 60 -9.47 -13.25 1.12
N PHE A 61 -10.01 -12.25 1.83
CA PHE A 61 -9.28 -11.02 2.09
C PHE A 61 -7.95 -11.25 2.82
N GLN A 62 -7.92 -12.17 3.78
CA GLN A 62 -6.72 -12.53 4.55
C GLN A 62 -5.63 -13.08 3.64
N THR A 63 -5.99 -14.00 2.75
CA THR A 63 -5.06 -14.65 1.82
C THR A 63 -4.44 -13.63 0.85
N VAL A 64 -5.24 -12.72 0.30
CA VAL A 64 -4.75 -11.65 -0.58
C VAL A 64 -3.87 -10.67 0.19
N ALA A 65 -4.31 -10.23 1.37
CA ALA A 65 -3.55 -9.28 2.18
C ALA A 65 -2.18 -9.84 2.59
N THR A 66 -2.09 -11.10 3.03
CA THR A 66 -0.81 -11.73 3.37
C THR A 66 0.12 -11.83 2.16
N GLN A 67 -0.40 -12.20 1.00
CA GLN A 67 0.40 -12.24 -0.24
C GLN A 67 0.91 -10.85 -0.62
N VAL A 68 0.06 -9.81 -0.54
CA VAL A 68 0.48 -8.41 -0.78
C VAL A 68 1.56 -7.99 0.22
N GLN A 69 1.45 -8.35 1.50
CA GLN A 69 2.48 -8.05 2.49
C GLN A 69 3.83 -8.65 2.10
N SER A 70 3.88 -9.92 1.73
CA SER A 70 5.11 -10.60 1.32
C SER A 70 5.68 -10.02 0.03
N ALA A 71 4.86 -9.89 -1.03
CA ALA A 71 5.29 -9.40 -2.33
C ALA A 71 5.86 -7.98 -2.26
N VAL A 72 5.18 -7.08 -1.53
CA VAL A 72 5.65 -5.70 -1.34
C VAL A 72 6.91 -5.66 -0.50
N LYS A 73 6.99 -6.45 0.57
CA LYS A 73 8.17 -6.53 1.42
C LYS A 73 9.39 -6.99 0.61
N GLU A 74 9.28 -8.13 -0.06
CA GLU A 74 10.37 -8.71 -0.85
C GLU A 74 10.80 -7.77 -1.98
N SER A 75 9.87 -7.25 -2.76
CA SER A 75 10.20 -6.38 -3.90
C SER A 75 10.92 -5.10 -3.48
N VAL A 76 10.47 -4.45 -2.39
CA VAL A 76 11.11 -3.22 -1.90
C VAL A 76 12.47 -3.52 -1.28
N GLN A 77 12.61 -4.57 -0.48
CA GLN A 77 13.90 -4.96 0.08
C GLN A 77 14.91 -5.34 -1.02
N ASN A 78 14.49 -6.14 -2.00
CA ASN A 78 15.34 -6.59 -3.10
C ASN A 78 15.83 -5.42 -3.95
N MET A 79 14.99 -4.40 -4.16
CA MET A 79 15.38 -3.27 -5.00
C MET A 79 16.17 -2.19 -4.24
N THR A 80 15.90 -1.99 -2.95
CA THR A 80 16.52 -0.90 -2.16
C THR A 80 17.68 -1.36 -1.27
N GLY A 81 17.80 -2.66 -1.02
CA GLY A 81 18.77 -3.23 -0.07
C GLY A 81 18.46 -2.95 1.40
N LYS A 82 17.36 -2.22 1.69
CA LYS A 82 16.99 -1.81 3.05
C LYS A 82 15.89 -2.68 3.63
N LEU A 83 15.91 -2.86 4.94
CA LEU A 83 14.92 -3.67 5.65
C LEU A 83 13.53 -3.01 5.62
N VAL A 84 12.49 -3.81 5.33
CA VAL A 84 11.10 -3.40 5.49
C VAL A 84 10.57 -4.04 6.77
N THR A 85 10.37 -3.22 7.80
CA THR A 85 9.97 -3.68 9.14
C THR A 85 8.48 -4.00 9.20
N LYS A 86 7.65 -3.26 8.46
CA LYS A 86 6.19 -3.43 8.49
C LYS A 86 5.54 -3.10 7.15
N VAL A 87 4.59 -3.93 6.73
CA VAL A 87 3.68 -3.67 5.61
C VAL A 87 2.24 -3.71 6.12
N ASN A 88 1.59 -2.56 6.12
CA ASN A 88 0.18 -2.42 6.46
C ASN A 88 -0.65 -2.49 5.19
N VAL A 89 -1.53 -3.49 5.06
CA VAL A 89 -2.49 -3.59 3.96
C VAL A 89 -3.85 -3.14 4.48
N ILE A 90 -4.40 -2.10 3.87
CA ILE A 90 -5.71 -1.55 4.19
C ILE A 90 -6.65 -1.94 3.06
N VAL A 91 -7.63 -2.77 3.40
CA VAL A 91 -8.69 -3.17 2.47
C VAL A 91 -9.82 -2.15 2.57
N ALA A 92 -10.09 -1.41 1.49
CA ALA A 92 -11.17 -0.43 1.46
C ALA A 92 -12.48 -1.00 0.88
N GLY A 93 -12.40 -2.10 0.13
CA GLY A 93 -13.55 -2.76 -0.49
C GLY A 93 -13.22 -4.15 -1.03
N ILE A 94 -14.29 -4.89 -1.37
CA ILE A 94 -14.30 -6.22 -2.00
C ILE A 94 -15.19 -6.15 -3.24
#